data_AF-A0A971QGN7-F1
#
_entry.id   AF-A0A971QGN7-F1
#
_cell.length_a   1.000
_cell.length_b   1.000
_cell.length_c   1.000
_cell.angle_alpha   90.00
_cell.angle_beta   90.00
_cell.angle_gamma   90.00
#
_symmetry.space_group_name_H-M   'P 1'
#
loop_
_entity.id
_entity.type
_entity.pdbx_description
1 polymer ?
#
loop_
_entity_poly.entity_id
_entity_poly.type
_entity_poly.pdbx_seq_one_letter_code
_entity_poly.pdbx_strand_id
1 'polypeptide(L)'
;MTIRGLYPWASRWLLLLALLPAGCGGDARVQLSAADALTVTAGQVELAVQEYHQEVSAYDDSRESEVVSAFVIRVRADHADPAAVESHADRFKAALAKIRTDRDVEWQRRQAALENVAVLRELARGLRRLALESLSLDDEMRRYLSNWLTAREKTNADSR
;
A
#
# COMPACT_ATOMS: atom_id res chain seq x y z
N MET A 1 11.26 12.27 -29.61
CA MET A 1 11.18 11.98 -28.16
C MET A 1 10.05 10.99 -27.97
N THR A 2 10.39 9.70 -27.94
CA THR A 2 9.45 8.58 -28.10
C THR A 2 9.30 7.85 -26.77
N ILE A 3 8.14 8.00 -26.12
CA ILE A 3 7.77 7.22 -24.93
C ILE A 3 7.30 5.84 -25.41
N ARG A 4 8.26 4.96 -25.72
CA ARG A 4 8.02 3.53 -26.01
C ARG A 4 8.69 2.72 -24.90
N GLY A 5 7.97 2.57 -23.79
CA GLY A 5 8.46 1.84 -22.62
C GLY A 5 7.33 1.50 -21.65
N LEU A 6 6.13 1.23 -22.17
CA LEU A 6 5.03 0.71 -21.36
C LEU A 6 5.33 -0.77 -21.05
N TYR A 7 5.71 -0.99 -19.81
CA TYR A 7 6.07 -2.27 -19.22
C TYR A 7 5.06 -3.39 -19.56
N PRO A 8 5.46 -4.45 -20.29
CA PRO A 8 4.56 -5.53 -20.67
C PRO A 8 4.03 -6.32 -19.47
N TRP A 9 4.68 -6.24 -18.30
CA TRP A 9 4.24 -6.90 -17.08
C TRP A 9 2.97 -6.28 -16.49
N ALA A 10 2.75 -4.96 -16.62
CA ALA A 10 1.57 -4.29 -16.07
C ALA A 10 0.25 -4.71 -16.77
N SER A 11 0.32 -5.04 -18.07
CA SER A 11 -0.87 -5.42 -18.86
C SER A 11 -1.47 -6.78 -18.47
N ARG A 12 -0.65 -7.71 -17.96
CA ARG A 12 -1.11 -9.05 -17.54
C ARG A 12 -1.85 -9.04 -16.21
N TRP A 13 -1.48 -8.16 -15.29
CA TRP A 13 -2.16 -8.02 -14.00
C TRP A 13 -3.54 -7.36 -14.12
N LEU A 14 -3.69 -6.39 -15.03
CA LEU A 14 -4.97 -5.73 -15.30
C LEU A 14 -6.03 -6.69 -15.87
N LEU A 15 -5.64 -7.66 -16.70
CA LEU A 15 -6.56 -8.68 -17.23
C LEU A 15 -7.04 -9.69 -16.17
N LEU A 16 -6.21 -9.99 -15.17
CA LEU A 16 -6.57 -10.88 -14.06
C LEU A 16 -7.51 -10.19 -13.05
N LEU A 17 -7.33 -8.88 -12.81
CA LEU A 17 -8.27 -8.11 -11.97
C LEU A 17 -9.63 -7.88 -12.64
N ALA A 18 -9.67 -7.75 -13.97
CA ALA A 18 -10.91 -7.49 -14.72
C ALA A 18 -11.85 -8.70 -14.82
N LEU A 19 -11.38 -9.92 -14.55
CA LEU A 19 -12.19 -11.15 -14.57
C LEU A 19 -12.86 -11.48 -13.22
N LEU A 20 -12.52 -10.77 -12.14
CA LEU A 20 -13.09 -11.00 -10.80
C LEU A 20 -14.49 -10.43 -10.53
N PRO A 21 -14.98 -9.32 -11.15
CA PRO A 21 -16.23 -8.72 -10.70
C PRO A 21 -17.50 -9.26 -11.37
N ALA A 22 -17.40 -10.12 -12.40
CA ALA A 22 -18.57 -10.47 -13.21
C ALA A 22 -19.41 -11.67 -12.72
N GLY A 23 -19.03 -12.37 -11.63
CA GLY A 23 -19.70 -13.63 -11.25
C GLY A 23 -19.82 -13.98 -9.77
N CYS A 24 -19.07 -13.35 -8.85
CA CYS A 24 -19.20 -13.64 -7.41
C CYS A 24 -20.26 -12.74 -6.76
N GLY A 25 -21.51 -12.94 -7.15
CA GLY A 25 -22.65 -12.22 -6.57
C GLY A 25 -22.83 -12.55 -5.08
N GLY A 26 -22.71 -11.52 -4.24
CA GLY A 26 -23.54 -11.33 -3.05
C GLY A 26 -23.33 -12.23 -1.81
N ASP A 27 -22.45 -13.23 -1.81
CA ASP A 27 -22.21 -13.99 -0.58
C ASP A 27 -21.42 -13.14 0.42
N ALA A 28 -22.09 -12.73 1.50
CA ALA A 28 -21.49 -11.96 2.57
C ALA A 28 -20.27 -12.65 3.20
N ARG A 29 -20.18 -13.98 3.16
CA ARG A 29 -18.98 -14.71 3.61
C ARG A 29 -17.76 -14.40 2.77
N VAL A 30 -17.94 -14.26 1.45
CA VAL A 30 -16.87 -13.86 0.53
C VAL A 30 -16.43 -12.43 0.83
N GLN A 31 -17.38 -11.51 1.04
CA GLN A 31 -17.06 -10.12 1.38
C GLN A 31 -16.32 -9.98 2.72
N LEU A 32 -16.69 -10.77 3.75
CA LEU A 32 -15.96 -10.83 5.01
C LEU A 32 -14.54 -11.37 4.82
N SER A 33 -14.39 -12.46 4.06
CA SER A 33 -13.06 -13.02 3.78
C SER A 33 -12.16 -12.05 3.01
N ALA A 34 -12.74 -11.28 2.08
CA ALA A 34 -12.04 -10.24 1.35
C ALA A 34 -11.62 -9.08 2.28
N ALA A 35 -12.48 -8.66 3.20
CA ALA A 35 -12.15 -7.64 4.21
C ALA A 35 -10.98 -8.09 5.11
N ASP A 36 -10.99 -9.35 5.55
CA ASP A 36 -9.92 -9.92 6.37
C ASP A 36 -8.61 -10.00 5.58
N ALA A 37 -8.66 -10.48 4.33
CA ALA A 37 -7.51 -10.53 3.43
C ALA A 37 -6.91 -9.13 3.18
N LEU A 38 -7.73 -8.10 2.96
CA LEU A 38 -7.28 -6.71 2.82
C LEU A 38 -6.64 -6.19 4.11
N THR A 39 -7.20 -6.53 5.27
CA THR A 39 -6.63 -6.13 6.57
C THR A 39 -5.25 -6.72 6.78
N VAL A 40 -5.08 -8.02 6.49
CA VAL A 40 -3.78 -8.71 6.58
C VAL A 40 -2.80 -8.13 5.56
N THR A 41 -3.23 -7.93 4.32
CA THR A 41 -2.41 -7.34 3.25
C THR A 41 -1.92 -5.95 3.64
N ALA A 42 -2.80 -5.11 4.19
CA ALA A 42 -2.42 -3.78 4.67
C ALA A 42 -1.33 -3.86 5.77
N GLY A 43 -1.44 -4.81 6.70
CA GLY A 43 -0.42 -5.04 7.72
C GLY A 43 0.93 -5.49 7.15
N GLN A 44 0.92 -6.40 6.17
CA GLN A 44 2.15 -6.86 5.51
C GLN A 44 2.82 -5.74 4.70
N VAL A 45 2.03 -4.93 3.98
CA VAL A 45 2.54 -3.77 3.25
C VAL A 45 3.14 -2.73 4.20
N GLU A 46 2.48 -2.46 5.33
CA GLU A 46 3.03 -1.55 6.34
C GLU A 46 4.38 -2.03 6.88
N LEU A 47 4.47 -3.31 7.24
CA LEU A 47 5.71 -3.90 7.73
C LEU A 47 6.83 -3.78 6.68
N ALA A 48 6.55 -4.15 5.44
CA ALA A 48 7.53 -4.06 4.34
C ALA A 48 8.00 -2.62 4.10
N VAL A 49 7.09 -1.63 4.19
CA VAL A 49 7.45 -0.21 4.08
C VAL A 49 8.35 0.24 5.24
N GLN A 50 8.09 -0.25 6.46
CA GLN A 50 8.91 0.06 7.63
C GLN A 50 10.31 -0.55 7.53
N GLU A 51 10.42 -1.82 7.14
CA GLU A 51 11.69 -2.52 6.95
C GLU A 51 12.52 -1.83 5.85
N TYR A 52 11.91 -1.57 4.69
CA TYR A 52 12.58 -0.86 3.60
C TYR A 52 13.09 0.52 4.03
N HIS A 53 12.29 1.29 4.77
CA HIS A 53 12.72 2.60 5.26
C HIS A 53 13.92 2.52 6.20
N GLN A 54 13.96 1.51 7.08
CA GLN A 54 15.10 1.28 7.97
C GLN A 54 16.37 0.92 7.18
N GLU A 55 16.26 0.04 6.19
CA GLU A 55 17.38 -0.33 5.32
C GLU A 55 17.92 0.87 4.54
N VAL A 56 17.04 1.68 3.96
CA VAL A 56 17.45 2.89 3.21
C VAL A 56 18.10 3.91 4.14
N SER A 57 17.57 4.12 5.34
CA SER A 57 18.19 5.00 6.33
C SER A 57 19.61 4.55 6.68
N ALA A 58 19.80 3.25 6.94
CA ALA A 58 21.12 2.70 7.24
C ALA A 58 22.09 2.85 6.05
N TYR A 59 21.58 2.66 4.82
CA TYR A 59 22.37 2.87 3.60
C TYR A 59 22.79 4.33 3.43
N ASP A 60 21.88 5.28 3.68
CA ASP A 60 22.18 6.71 3.61
C ASP A 60 23.21 7.14 4.66
N ASP A 61 23.17 6.57 5.87
CA ASP A 61 24.15 6.83 6.91
C ASP A 61 25.54 6.30 6.52
N SER A 62 25.61 5.10 5.92
CA SER A 62 26.87 4.57 5.34
C SER A 62 27.40 5.47 4.23
N ARG A 63 26.52 5.88 3.31
CA ARG A 63 26.87 6.76 2.19
C ARG A 63 27.38 8.13 2.67
N GLU A 64 26.76 8.69 3.71
CA GLU A 64 27.22 9.94 4.33
C GLU A 64 28.61 9.78 4.95
N SER A 65 28.85 8.70 5.70
CA SER A 65 30.15 8.36 6.29
C SER A 65 31.25 8.19 5.23
N GLU A 66 30.95 7.50 4.13
CA GLU A 66 31.87 7.33 2.99
C GLU A 66 32.22 8.67 2.32
N VAL A 67 31.23 9.55 2.12
CA VAL A 67 31.44 10.89 1.56
C VAL A 67 32.34 11.74 2.46
N VAL A 68 32.15 11.69 3.78
CA VAL A 68 33.00 12.36 4.77
C VAL A 68 34.42 11.80 4.73
N SER A 69 34.58 10.48 4.78
CA SER A 69 35.89 9.82 4.71
C SER A 69 36.66 10.20 3.44
N ALA A 70 35.98 10.14 2.28
CA ALA A 70 36.58 10.50 0.99
C ALA A 70 36.98 11.98 0.93
N PHE A 71 36.19 12.89 1.53
CA PHE A 71 36.55 14.29 1.65
C PHE A 71 37.81 14.47 2.50
N VAL A 72 37.89 13.85 3.67
CA VAL A 72 39.06 13.92 4.56
C VAL A 72 40.33 13.40 3.88
N ILE A 73 40.23 12.28 3.14
CA ILE A 73 41.37 11.73 2.38
C ILE A 73 41.87 12.73 1.34
N ARG A 74 40.96 13.32 0.54
CA ARG A 74 41.32 14.31 -0.50
C ARG A 74 41.93 15.58 0.08
N VAL A 75 41.36 16.11 1.16
CA VAL A 75 41.89 17.30 1.83
C VAL A 75 43.28 17.03 2.39
N ARG A 76 43.54 15.85 3.00
CA ARG A 76 44.88 15.50 3.49
C ARG A 76 45.91 15.44 2.36
N ALA A 77 45.53 14.89 1.20
CA ALA A 77 46.40 14.79 0.04
C ALA A 77 46.75 16.17 -0.55
N ASP A 78 45.75 17.05 -0.68
CA ASP A 78 45.89 18.32 -1.41
C ASP A 78 45.94 19.56 -0.50
N HIS A 79 46.21 19.40 0.80
CA HIS A 79 46.13 20.50 1.80
C HIS A 79 47.06 21.69 1.51
N ALA A 80 48.12 21.48 0.73
CA ALA A 80 49.06 22.53 0.33
C ALA A 80 48.55 23.39 -0.84
N ASP A 81 47.46 22.99 -1.51
CA ASP A 81 46.82 23.71 -2.60
C ASP A 81 45.44 24.24 -2.17
N PRO A 82 45.33 25.53 -1.81
CA PRO A 82 44.07 26.14 -1.39
C PRO A 82 42.95 26.03 -2.42
N ALA A 83 43.27 26.07 -3.73
CA ALA A 83 42.26 25.98 -4.78
C ALA A 83 41.67 24.56 -4.87
N ALA A 84 42.52 23.54 -4.71
CA ALA A 84 42.07 22.15 -4.64
C ALA A 84 41.19 21.90 -3.41
N VAL A 85 41.57 22.42 -2.24
CA VAL A 85 40.79 22.29 -1.00
C VAL A 85 39.40 22.91 -1.16
N GLU A 86 39.29 24.11 -1.74
CA GLU A 86 37.98 24.74 -1.99
C GLU A 86 37.13 23.89 -2.95
N SER A 87 37.72 23.39 -4.03
CA SER A 87 37.01 22.50 -4.95
C SER A 87 36.52 21.21 -4.27
N HIS A 88 37.30 20.62 -3.37
CA HIS A 88 36.89 19.45 -2.59
C HIS A 88 35.75 19.78 -1.63
N ALA A 89 35.78 20.95 -1.00
CA ALA A 89 34.73 21.42 -0.11
C ALA A 89 33.41 21.61 -0.85
N ASP A 90 33.43 22.20 -2.05
CA ASP A 90 32.22 22.38 -2.85
C ASP A 90 31.63 21.05 -3.33
N ARG A 91 32.47 20.09 -3.74
CA ARG A 91 32.00 18.74 -4.07
C ARG A 91 31.40 18.02 -2.86
N PHE A 92 32.00 18.19 -1.68
CA PHE A 92 31.48 17.64 -0.44
C PHE A 92 30.12 18.25 -0.06
N LYS A 93 29.99 19.58 -0.11
CA LYS A 93 28.71 20.27 0.11
C LYS A 93 27.63 19.77 -0.86
N ALA A 94 27.97 19.66 -2.15
CA ALA A 94 27.04 19.17 -3.17
C ALA A 94 26.60 17.72 -2.91
N ALA A 95 27.52 16.84 -2.50
CA ALA A 95 27.20 15.47 -2.15
C ALA A 95 26.27 15.38 -0.92
N LEU A 96 26.55 16.13 0.14
CA LEU A 96 25.68 16.17 1.32
C LEU A 96 24.30 16.76 1.01
N ALA A 97 24.24 17.82 0.20
CA ALA A 97 22.97 18.39 -0.24
C ALA A 97 22.14 17.35 -1.01
N LYS A 98 22.80 16.57 -1.88
CA LYS A 98 22.15 15.49 -2.62
C LYS A 98 21.60 14.39 -1.71
N ILE A 99 22.37 13.94 -0.71
CA ILE A 99 21.91 12.94 0.27
C ILE A 99 20.67 13.44 1.02
N ARG A 100 20.66 14.72 1.45
CA ARG A 100 19.50 15.32 2.12
C ARG A 100 18.27 15.34 1.24
N THR A 101 18.41 15.79 -0.01
CA THR A 101 17.30 15.77 -0.98
C THR A 101 16.79 14.34 -1.23
N ASP A 102 17.68 13.35 -1.29
CA ASP A 102 17.27 11.95 -1.42
C ASP A 102 16.46 11.47 -0.21
N ARG A 103 16.90 11.79 1.01
CA ARG A 103 16.17 11.48 2.25
C ARG A 103 14.79 12.14 2.28
N ASP A 104 14.67 13.39 1.84
CA ASP A 104 13.37 14.08 1.75
C ASP A 104 12.41 13.38 0.76
N VAL A 105 12.92 12.97 -0.40
CA VAL A 105 12.14 12.24 -1.41
C VAL A 105 11.74 10.85 -0.91
N GLU A 106 12.65 10.15 -0.24
CA GLU A 106 12.36 8.86 0.39
C GLU A 106 11.26 9.01 1.45
N TRP A 107 11.36 10.02 2.31
CA TRP A 107 10.35 10.28 3.34
C TRP A 107 8.97 10.53 2.73
N GLN A 108 8.89 11.32 1.66
CA GLN A 108 7.65 11.54 0.93
C GLN A 108 7.07 10.24 0.36
N ARG A 109 7.92 9.37 -0.21
CA ARG A 109 7.49 8.06 -0.72
C ARG A 109 6.97 7.15 0.38
N ARG A 110 7.63 7.13 1.54
CA ARG A 110 7.17 6.40 2.72
C ARG A 110 5.79 6.87 3.17
N GLN A 111 5.59 8.19 3.27
CA GLN A 111 4.29 8.73 3.68
C GLN A 111 3.18 8.35 2.69
N ALA A 112 3.43 8.50 1.39
CA ALA A 112 2.47 8.07 0.36
C ALA A 112 2.15 6.56 0.44
N ALA A 113 3.15 5.72 0.75
CA ALA A 113 2.91 4.30 0.95
C ALA A 113 2.06 4.00 2.20
N LEU A 114 2.26 4.72 3.31
CA LEU A 114 1.44 4.58 4.52
C LEU A 114 0.01 5.10 4.31
N GLU A 115 -0.19 6.14 3.51
CA GLU A 115 -1.52 6.59 3.10
C GLU A 115 -2.27 5.50 2.32
N ASN A 116 -1.58 4.80 1.41
CA ASN A 116 -2.17 3.67 0.69
C ASN A 116 -2.57 2.51 1.64
N VAL A 117 -1.76 2.23 2.67
CA VAL A 117 -2.12 1.27 3.72
C VAL A 117 -3.39 1.71 4.45
N ALA A 118 -3.54 2.99 4.75
CA ALA A 118 -4.74 3.52 5.39
C ALA A 118 -5.99 3.32 4.51
N VAL A 119 -5.87 3.57 3.19
CA VAL A 119 -6.94 3.30 2.22
C VAL A 119 -7.33 1.82 2.21
N LEU A 120 -6.37 0.90 2.19
CA LEU A 120 -6.66 -0.54 2.24
C LEU A 120 -7.45 -0.94 3.50
N ARG A 121 -7.09 -0.35 4.65
CA ARG A 121 -7.83 -0.57 5.91
C ARG A 121 -9.22 0.01 5.88
N GLU A 122 -9.42 1.15 5.23
CA GLU A 122 -10.74 1.72 5.03
C GLU A 122 -11.62 0.87 4.13
N LEU A 123 -11.08 0.38 3.00
CA LEU A 123 -11.78 -0.56 2.12
C LEU A 123 -12.16 -1.85 2.85
N ALA A 124 -11.26 -2.41 3.65
CA ALA A 124 -11.56 -3.57 4.48
C ALA A 124 -12.74 -3.31 5.44
N ARG A 125 -12.76 -2.15 6.11
CA ARG A 125 -13.87 -1.75 6.99
C ARG A 125 -15.18 -1.59 6.22
N GLY A 126 -15.14 -0.95 5.05
CA GLY A 126 -16.29 -0.79 4.16
C GLY A 126 -16.88 -2.13 3.72
N LEU A 127 -16.04 -3.06 3.26
CA LEU A 127 -16.47 -4.41 2.87
C LEU A 127 -17.07 -5.18 4.04
N ARG A 128 -16.47 -5.10 5.23
CA ARG A 128 -17.01 -5.77 6.42
C ARG A 128 -18.40 -5.23 6.78
N ARG A 129 -18.59 -3.91 6.70
CA ARG A 129 -19.90 -3.28 6.93
C ARG A 129 -20.94 -3.76 5.91
N LEU A 130 -20.62 -3.72 4.61
CA LEU A 130 -21.51 -4.19 3.55
C LEU A 130 -21.89 -5.67 3.72
N ALA A 131 -20.94 -6.50 4.13
CA ALA A 131 -21.21 -7.92 4.38
C ALA A 131 -22.20 -8.14 5.53
N LEU A 132 -22.05 -7.39 6.63
CA LEU A 132 -22.98 -7.45 7.77
C LEU A 132 -24.38 -6.96 7.38
N GLU A 133 -24.47 -5.86 6.63
CA GLU A 133 -25.74 -5.35 6.10
C GLU A 133 -26.41 -6.38 5.17
N SER A 134 -25.62 -7.06 4.32
CA SER A 134 -26.12 -8.12 3.43
C SER A 134 -26.61 -9.36 4.18
N LEU A 135 -25.96 -9.76 5.28
CA LEU A 135 -26.43 -10.88 6.12
C LEU A 135 -27.76 -10.53 6.80
N SER A 136 -27.87 -9.31 7.33
CA SER A 136 -29.11 -8.84 7.95
C SER A 136 -30.27 -8.86 6.96
N LEU A 137 -30.03 -8.44 5.71
CA LEU A 137 -31.04 -8.46 4.65
C LEU A 137 -31.48 -9.90 4.30
N ASP A 138 -30.54 -10.84 4.17
CA ASP A 138 -30.86 -12.25 3.89
C ASP A 138 -31.69 -12.88 5.02
N ASP A 139 -31.34 -12.59 6.28
CA ASP A 139 -32.09 -13.05 7.45
C ASP A 139 -33.52 -12.46 7.50
N GLU A 140 -33.67 -11.17 7.19
CA GLU A 140 -34.98 -10.51 7.09
C GLU A 140 -35.84 -11.11 5.98
N MET A 141 -35.26 -11.35 4.80
CA MET A 141 -35.96 -11.99 3.68
C MET A 141 -36.41 -13.41 4.02
N ARG A 142 -35.53 -14.23 4.62
CA ARG A 142 -35.87 -15.59 5.07
C ARG A 142 -37.01 -15.57 6.09
N ARG A 143 -36.96 -14.65 7.05
CA ARG A 143 -38.01 -14.47 8.05
C ARG A 143 -39.34 -14.09 7.40
N TYR A 144 -39.33 -13.15 6.45
CA TYR A 144 -40.53 -12.74 5.72
C TYR A 144 -41.15 -13.90 4.95
N LEU A 145 -40.35 -14.66 4.19
CA LEU A 145 -40.83 -15.81 3.41
C LEU A 145 -41.39 -16.92 4.31
N SER A 146 -40.72 -17.22 5.42
CA SER A 146 -41.20 -18.20 6.40
C SER A 146 -42.57 -17.81 6.97
N ASN A 147 -42.71 -16.56 7.42
CA ASN A 147 -43.98 -16.06 7.95
C ASN A 147 -45.11 -16.09 6.90
N TRP A 148 -44.80 -15.73 5.65
CA TRP A 148 -45.78 -15.77 4.56
C TRP A 148 -46.24 -17.20 4.24
N LEU A 149 -45.32 -18.16 4.22
CA LEU A 149 -45.64 -19.59 4.02
C LEU A 149 -46.56 -20.10 5.13
N THR A 150 -46.23 -19.83 6.40
CA THR A 150 -47.07 -20.23 7.54
C THR A 150 -48.47 -19.61 7.47
N ALA A 151 -48.56 -18.32 7.11
CA ALA A 151 -49.86 -17.66 6.94
C ALA A 151 -50.70 -18.32 5.84
N ARG A 152 -50.07 -18.64 4.70
CA ARG A 152 -50.73 -19.31 3.57
C ARG A 152 -51.21 -20.72 3.92
N GLU A 153 -50.41 -21.50 4.65
CA GLU A 153 -50.78 -22.82 5.14
C GLU A 153 -52.00 -22.77 6.05
N LYS A 154 -52.04 -21.79 6.97
CA LYS A 154 -53.19 -21.57 7.86
C LYS A 154 -54.47 -21.24 7.08
N THR A 155 -54.41 -20.33 6.11
CA THR A 155 -55.57 -20.00 5.26
C THR A 155 -56.09 -21.21 4.47
N ASN A 156 -55.18 -22.08 4.00
CA ASN A 156 -55.56 -23.31 3.31
C ASN A 156 -56.18 -24.37 4.23
N ALA A 157 -55.83 -24.38 5.53
CA ALA A 157 -56.43 -25.26 6.52
C ALA A 157 -57.85 -24.79 6.90
N ASP A 158 -58.05 -23.49 7.07
CA ASP A 158 -59.36 -22.90 7.45
C ASP A 158 -60.42 -22.98 6.33
N SER A 159 -60.01 -23.24 5.09
CA SER A 159 -60.89 -23.37 3.92
C SER A 159 -61.33 -24.81 3.61
N ARG A 160 -60.86 -25.79 4.40
CA ARG A 160 -61.26 -27.20 4.32
C ARG A 160 -62.28 -27.54 5.40
#